data_AF-A0AAU7QPC7-F1
#
_entry.id   AF-A0AAU7QPC7-F1
#
_cell.length_a   1.000
_cell.length_b   1.000
_cell.length_c   1.000
_cell.angle_alpha   90.00
_cell.angle_beta   90.00
_cell.angle_gamma   90.00
#
_symmetry.space_group_name_H-M   'P 1'
#
loop_
_entity.id
_entity.type
_entity.pdbx_description
1 polymer ?
#
loop_
_entity_poly.entity_id
_entity_poly.type
_entity_poly.pdbx_seq_one_letter_code
_entity_poly.pdbx_strand_id
1 'polypeptide(L)'
;MNKNAEQIELIFAMDSLAADDAANRLIGALHLRDKSVTLYEEPMPAQAAIGRIAMDGKPSFKIGAGALSIHFSTMRAFQLQSVTVSMGEPCPLAAWQEVVGALLGCEGFVQACLVNSDYSFWQNAADPLQYQAAGRSMAGLPMISNGLPAPLQKLVVDTSGNPGRRSLKPGYVEMVGHVMWFGPRFWALRGTFRRDNLLACSDFRTSEMRHGVLRMVAAEMPFNDESSGPTQDRLRKLLFE
;
A
#
# COMPACT_ATOMS: atom_id res chain seq x y z
N MET A 1 -9.75 -5.04 -16.26
CA MET A 1 -8.76 -4.94 -15.17
C MET A 1 -8.13 -6.30 -14.95
N ASN A 2 -6.80 -6.35 -14.75
CA ASN A 2 -6.10 -7.61 -14.48
C ASN A 2 -6.43 -8.05 -13.05
N LYS A 3 -7.20 -9.14 -12.90
CA LYS A 3 -7.66 -9.67 -11.60
C LYS A 3 -6.51 -10.14 -10.70
N ASN A 4 -5.28 -10.23 -11.21
CA ASN A 4 -4.11 -10.68 -10.46
C ASN A 4 -3.03 -9.59 -10.34
N ALA A 5 -3.33 -8.33 -10.65
CA ALA A 5 -2.37 -7.26 -10.49
C ALA A 5 -2.10 -7.00 -9.01
N GLU A 6 -0.90 -7.36 -8.56
CA GLU A 6 -0.42 -7.12 -7.21
C GLU A 6 0.24 -5.75 -7.09
N GLN A 7 0.09 -5.19 -5.90
CA GLN A 7 0.68 -3.92 -5.53
C GLN A 7 1.15 -4.01 -4.09
N ILE A 8 2.35 -3.49 -3.82
CA ILE A 8 2.81 -3.28 -2.46
C ILE A 8 2.74 -1.79 -2.13
N GLU A 9 2.17 -1.49 -0.96
CA GLU A 9 2.19 -0.16 -0.38
C GLU A 9 3.10 -0.17 0.85
N LEU A 10 4.16 0.62 0.81
CA LEU A 10 5.09 0.85 1.93
C LEU A 10 4.82 2.23 2.51
N ILE A 11 4.78 2.31 3.83
CA ILE A 11 4.44 3.50 4.60
C ILE A 11 5.63 3.89 5.46
N PHE A 12 5.96 5.17 5.41
CA PHE A 12 7.05 5.77 6.16
C PHE A 12 6.54 6.97 6.96
N ALA A 13 7.18 7.24 8.10
CA ALA A 13 6.94 8.47 8.85
C ALA A 13 7.23 9.70 7.95
N MET A 14 6.57 10.82 8.20
CA MET A 14 6.84 12.05 7.46
C MET A 14 8.33 12.45 7.53
N ASP A 15 8.85 12.95 6.42
CA ASP A 15 10.22 13.48 6.26
C ASP A 15 11.35 12.49 6.58
N SER A 16 11.05 11.19 6.59
CA SER A 16 12.00 10.12 6.94
C SER A 16 12.59 9.40 5.74
N LEU A 17 12.01 9.61 4.56
CA LEU A 17 12.46 9.06 3.29
C LEU A 17 12.47 10.16 2.24
N ALA A 18 13.65 10.49 1.72
CA ALA A 18 13.79 11.42 0.61
C ALA A 18 13.29 10.76 -0.68
N ALA A 19 12.64 11.54 -1.54
CA ALA A 19 12.02 11.04 -2.77
C ALA A 19 13.08 10.47 -3.75
N ASP A 20 14.20 11.15 -3.91
CA ASP A 20 15.32 10.72 -4.75
C ASP A 20 16.03 9.48 -4.18
N ASP A 21 16.18 9.37 -2.85
CA ASP A 21 16.72 8.17 -2.21
C ASP A 21 15.79 6.96 -2.43
N ALA A 22 14.47 7.15 -2.26
CA ALA A 22 13.47 6.12 -2.57
C ALA A 22 13.57 5.67 -4.03
N ALA A 23 13.63 6.63 -4.97
CA ALA A 23 13.76 6.34 -6.40
C ALA A 23 15.04 5.56 -6.70
N ASN A 24 16.19 6.00 -6.19
CA ASN A 24 17.48 5.36 -6.43
C ASN A 24 17.54 3.92 -5.88
N ARG A 25 17.01 3.69 -4.67
CA ARG A 25 16.95 2.36 -4.05
C ARG A 25 16.07 1.40 -4.85
N LEU A 26 14.88 1.85 -5.24
CA LEU A 26 13.92 1.03 -5.97
C LEU A 26 14.35 0.77 -7.42
N ILE A 27 14.90 1.76 -8.12
CA ILE A 27 15.49 1.56 -9.45
C ILE A 27 16.62 0.53 -9.40
N GLY A 28 17.43 0.53 -8.33
CA GLY A 28 18.45 -0.47 -8.09
C GLY A 28 17.86 -1.87 -7.89
N ALA A 29 16.92 -1.99 -6.95
CA ALA A 29 16.27 -3.27 -6.61
C ALA A 29 15.48 -3.88 -7.78
N LEU A 30 14.89 -3.04 -8.64
CA LEU A 30 14.10 -3.48 -9.79
C LEU A 30 14.92 -3.60 -11.08
N HIS A 31 16.26 -3.52 -10.97
CA HIS A 31 17.20 -3.64 -12.10
C HIS A 31 16.85 -2.72 -13.27
N LEU A 32 16.57 -1.44 -12.97
CA LEU A 32 16.18 -0.42 -13.95
C LEU A 32 17.30 0.58 -14.29
N ARG A 33 18.47 0.52 -13.64
CA ARG A 33 19.53 1.55 -13.76
C ARG A 33 19.91 1.90 -15.20
N ASP A 34 20.06 0.87 -16.04
CA ASP A 34 20.46 1.01 -17.44
C ASP A 34 19.28 1.00 -18.42
N LYS A 35 18.05 1.17 -17.91
CA LYS A 35 16.82 1.13 -18.71
C LYS A 35 16.24 2.53 -18.91
N SER A 36 15.46 2.66 -19.98
CA SER A 36 14.56 3.79 -20.18
C SER A 36 13.34 3.63 -19.28
N VAL A 37 12.92 4.72 -18.64
CA VAL A 37 11.73 4.80 -17.80
C VAL A 37 10.92 6.03 -18.21
N THR A 38 9.71 6.16 -17.70
CA THR A 38 8.98 7.43 -17.73
C THR A 38 9.00 8.07 -16.35
N LEU A 39 9.19 9.38 -16.28
CA LEU A 39 8.93 10.19 -15.09
C LEU A 39 7.74 11.10 -15.43
N TYR A 40 6.61 10.92 -14.74
CA TYR A 40 5.35 11.60 -15.10
C TYR A 40 5.01 11.47 -16.59
N GLU A 41 5.13 10.25 -17.13
CA GLU A 41 4.86 9.92 -18.55
C GLU A 41 5.89 10.47 -19.55
N GLU A 42 6.88 11.25 -19.09
CA GLU A 42 7.98 11.72 -19.93
C GLU A 42 9.12 10.68 -19.98
N PRO A 43 9.47 10.14 -21.15
CA PRO A 43 10.51 9.11 -21.26
C PRO A 43 11.91 9.69 -21.05
N MET A 44 12.73 9.02 -20.24
CA MET A 44 14.12 9.38 -19.96
C MET A 44 14.92 8.19 -19.40
N PRO A 45 16.27 8.26 -19.40
CA PRO A 45 17.08 7.27 -18.68
C PRO A 45 16.77 7.27 -17.18
N ALA A 46 16.78 6.09 -16.55
CA ALA A 46 16.47 5.96 -15.11
C ALA A 46 17.35 6.87 -14.23
N GLN A 47 18.63 6.98 -14.55
CA GLN A 47 19.55 7.84 -13.80
C GLN A 47 19.21 9.34 -13.94
N ALA A 48 18.71 9.76 -15.11
CA ALA A 48 18.24 11.13 -15.32
C ALA A 48 16.95 11.41 -14.53
N ALA A 49 16.05 10.43 -14.42
CA ALA A 49 14.85 10.54 -13.60
C ALA A 49 15.18 10.78 -12.11
N ILE A 50 16.17 10.05 -11.56
CA ILE A 50 16.63 10.26 -10.18
C ILE A 50 17.14 11.70 -10.00
N GLY A 51 18.01 12.17 -10.91
CA GLY A 51 18.55 13.53 -10.87
C GLY A 51 17.45 14.59 -10.92
N ARG A 52 16.44 14.41 -11.78
CA ARG A 52 15.30 15.33 -11.89
C ARG A 52 14.42 15.33 -10.64
N ILE A 53 14.19 14.18 -10.02
CA ILE A 53 13.44 14.09 -8.75
C ILE A 53 14.18 14.89 -7.65
N ALA A 54 15.50 14.75 -7.57
CA ALA A 54 16.31 15.51 -6.61
C ALA A 54 16.26 17.03 -6.87
N MET A 55 16.29 17.45 -8.14
CA MET A 55 16.25 18.87 -8.52
C MET A 55 14.86 19.51 -8.32
N ASP A 56 13.79 18.80 -8.66
CA ASP A 56 12.43 19.32 -8.62
C ASP A 56 11.95 19.59 -7.18
N GLY A 57 12.49 18.87 -6.19
CA GLY A 57 12.07 18.98 -4.78
C GLY A 57 10.59 18.68 -4.54
N LYS A 58 9.93 18.01 -5.49
CA LYS A 58 8.49 17.73 -5.43
C LYS A 58 8.18 16.71 -4.32
N PRO A 59 7.03 16.85 -3.64
CA PRO A 59 6.62 15.94 -2.57
C PRO A 59 6.10 14.58 -3.09
N SER A 60 6.14 14.36 -4.41
CA SER A 60 5.70 13.15 -5.09
C SER A 60 6.54 12.89 -6.34
N PHE A 61 6.51 11.65 -6.83
CA PHE A 61 6.93 11.28 -8.18
C PHE A 61 6.23 10.02 -8.65
N LYS A 62 6.12 9.86 -9.98
CA LYS A 62 5.65 8.62 -10.60
C LYS A 62 6.65 8.18 -11.66
N ILE A 63 7.25 7.01 -11.47
CA ILE A 63 8.12 6.35 -12.44
C ILE A 63 7.37 5.18 -13.07
N GLY A 64 7.43 5.03 -14.39
CA GLY A 64 6.90 3.88 -15.12
C GLY A 64 7.97 3.14 -15.93
N ALA A 65 7.87 1.82 -16.03
CA ALA A 65 8.70 1.00 -16.90
C ALA A 65 7.91 -0.21 -17.41
N GLY A 66 7.31 -0.09 -18.60
CA GLY A 66 6.38 -1.09 -19.10
C GLY A 66 5.17 -1.23 -18.17
N ALA A 67 4.94 -2.43 -17.65
CA ALA A 67 3.84 -2.72 -16.72
C ALA A 67 4.20 -2.50 -15.23
N LEU A 68 5.44 -2.10 -14.94
CA LEU A 68 5.89 -1.70 -13.60
C LEU A 68 5.63 -0.21 -13.39
N SER A 69 5.16 0.15 -12.19
CA SER A 69 5.12 1.54 -11.76
C SER A 69 5.57 1.71 -10.31
N ILE A 70 6.22 2.84 -10.04
CA ILE A 70 6.62 3.29 -8.71
C ILE A 70 5.98 4.66 -8.50
N HIS A 71 5.26 4.82 -7.41
CA HIS A 71 4.65 6.09 -7.02
C HIS A 71 5.07 6.43 -5.60
N PHE A 72 5.69 7.60 -5.42
CA PHE A 72 5.98 8.17 -4.12
C PHE A 72 5.02 9.32 -3.85
N SER A 73 4.49 9.41 -2.64
CA SER A 73 3.62 10.50 -2.25
C SER A 73 3.83 10.91 -0.79
N THR A 74 3.62 12.20 -0.51
CA THR A 74 3.64 12.75 0.85
C THR A 74 2.23 13.15 1.27
N MET A 75 1.76 12.62 2.41
CA MET A 75 0.44 12.86 2.98
C MET A 75 0.57 13.60 4.31
N ARG A 76 0.79 14.92 4.25
CA ARG A 76 1.06 15.77 5.43
C ARG A 76 -0.05 15.71 6.49
N ALA A 77 -1.31 15.69 6.07
CA ALA A 77 -2.47 15.60 6.96
C ALA A 77 -2.46 14.35 7.85
N PHE A 78 -1.77 13.29 7.43
CA PHE A 78 -1.64 12.04 8.15
C PHE A 78 -0.22 11.78 8.66
N GLN A 79 0.71 12.73 8.48
CA GLN A 79 2.11 12.62 8.89
C GLN A 79 2.83 11.39 8.29
N LEU A 80 2.59 11.14 7.00
CA LEU A 80 3.09 9.95 6.30
C LEU A 80 3.72 10.29 4.95
N GLN A 81 4.65 9.45 4.54
CA GLN A 81 5.08 9.26 3.16
C GLN A 81 4.70 7.83 2.74
N SER A 82 4.34 7.64 1.47
CA SER A 82 4.08 6.31 0.92
C SER A 82 4.87 6.06 -0.35
N VAL A 83 5.28 4.81 -0.52
CA VAL A 83 5.79 4.24 -1.76
C VAL A 83 4.82 3.15 -2.19
N THR A 84 4.31 3.26 -3.40
CA THR A 84 3.50 2.22 -4.03
C THR A 84 4.27 1.66 -5.21
N VAL A 85 4.45 0.34 -5.23
CA VAL A 85 5.02 -0.37 -6.39
C VAL A 85 3.98 -1.35 -6.91
N SER A 86 3.65 -1.23 -8.19
CA SER A 86 2.68 -2.10 -8.86
C SER A 86 3.37 -2.83 -10.01
N MET A 87 3.12 -4.13 -10.13
CA MET A 87 3.63 -4.98 -11.20
C MET A 87 2.45 -5.52 -12.01
N GLY A 88 2.51 -5.40 -13.33
CA GLY A 88 1.40 -5.78 -14.21
C GLY A 88 1.15 -7.29 -14.35
N GLU A 89 2.06 -8.12 -13.83
CA GLU A 89 1.98 -9.57 -13.81
C GLU A 89 2.17 -10.09 -12.37
N PRO A 90 1.58 -11.24 -12.01
CA PRO A 90 1.82 -11.88 -10.73
C PRO A 90 3.32 -12.11 -10.53
N CYS A 91 3.83 -11.73 -9.36
CA CYS A 91 5.26 -11.83 -9.08
C CYS A 91 5.49 -12.77 -7.90
N PRO A 92 6.59 -13.54 -7.91
CA PRO A 92 6.93 -14.36 -6.75
C PRO A 92 7.17 -13.46 -5.54
N LEU A 93 6.83 -13.95 -4.35
CA LEU A 93 7.03 -13.21 -3.10
C LEU A 93 8.48 -12.72 -2.91
N ALA A 94 9.47 -13.42 -3.47
CA ALA A 94 10.87 -12.99 -3.47
C ALA A 94 11.09 -11.61 -4.12
N ALA A 95 10.41 -11.31 -5.23
CA ALA A 95 10.50 -10.01 -5.89
C ALA A 95 9.94 -8.89 -4.99
N TRP A 96 8.82 -9.15 -4.31
CA TRP A 96 8.27 -8.20 -3.34
C TRP A 96 9.19 -8.03 -2.12
N GLN A 97 9.89 -9.08 -1.70
CA GLN A 97 10.89 -8.99 -0.63
C GLN A 97 12.10 -8.15 -1.03
N GLU A 98 12.52 -8.13 -2.29
CA GLU A 98 13.57 -7.24 -2.79
C GLU A 98 13.12 -5.77 -2.73
N VAL A 99 11.89 -5.48 -3.15
CA VAL A 99 11.30 -4.13 -3.05
C VAL A 99 11.25 -3.65 -1.60
N VAL A 100 10.74 -4.47 -0.68
CA VAL A 100 10.70 -4.15 0.75
C VAL A 100 12.13 -4.01 1.28
N GLY A 101 12.99 -4.97 0.98
CA GLY A 101 14.39 -5.02 1.41
C GLY A 101 15.20 -3.79 1.05
N ALA A 102 14.94 -3.19 -0.11
CA ALA A 102 15.57 -1.94 -0.55
C ALA A 102 15.31 -0.76 0.40
N LEU A 103 14.18 -0.77 1.12
CA LEU A 103 13.71 0.32 1.96
C LEU A 103 13.56 -0.04 3.46
N LEU A 104 13.76 -1.30 3.86
CA LEU A 104 13.66 -1.74 5.26
C LEU A 104 14.60 -1.00 6.21
N GLY A 105 15.76 -0.58 5.72
CA GLY A 105 16.77 0.12 6.53
C GLY A 105 16.50 1.61 6.74
N CYS A 106 15.45 2.17 6.12
CA CYS A 106 15.10 3.57 6.30
C CYS A 106 14.43 3.76 7.68
N GLU A 107 14.97 4.66 8.49
CA GLU A 107 14.60 4.85 9.92
C GLU A 107 13.08 5.09 10.13
N GLY A 108 12.42 5.65 9.13
CA GLY A 108 11.00 5.93 9.18
C GLY A 108 10.07 4.80 8.76
N PHE A 109 10.56 3.61 8.41
CA PHE A 109 9.71 2.52 7.97
C PHE A 109 8.66 2.16 9.03
N VAL A 110 7.38 2.27 8.65
CA VAL A 110 6.23 1.97 9.51
C VAL A 110 5.70 0.59 9.18
N GLN A 111 5.20 0.40 7.96
CA GLN A 111 4.58 -0.85 7.53
C GLN A 111 4.69 -1.03 6.02
N ALA A 112 4.55 -2.26 5.55
CA ALA A 112 4.27 -2.55 4.15
C ALA A 112 3.15 -3.59 4.04
N CYS A 113 2.35 -3.50 2.97
CA CYS A 113 1.21 -4.37 2.74
C CYS A 113 1.14 -4.77 1.28
N LEU A 114 1.10 -6.08 1.00
CA LEU A 114 0.94 -6.62 -0.34
C LEU A 114 -0.54 -6.94 -0.60
N VAL A 115 -1.12 -6.27 -1.60
CA VAL A 115 -2.55 -6.31 -1.91
C VAL A 115 -2.79 -6.63 -3.38
N ASN A 116 -3.95 -7.23 -3.66
CA ASN A 116 -4.50 -7.23 -5.00
C ASN A 116 -5.10 -5.85 -5.30
N SER A 117 -4.61 -5.18 -6.34
CA SER A 117 -4.96 -3.79 -6.65
C SER A 117 -6.43 -3.62 -7.06
N ASP A 118 -7.00 -4.53 -7.85
CA ASP A 118 -8.42 -4.48 -8.25
C ASP A 118 -9.32 -4.70 -7.04
N TYR A 119 -9.06 -5.76 -6.27
CA TYR A 119 -9.83 -6.04 -5.07
C TYR A 119 -9.75 -4.89 -4.05
N SER A 120 -8.54 -4.40 -3.77
CA SER A 120 -8.32 -3.27 -2.87
C SER A 120 -9.05 -2.01 -3.33
N PHE A 121 -9.04 -1.71 -4.63
CA PHE A 121 -9.81 -0.60 -5.19
C PHE A 121 -11.30 -0.75 -4.87
N TRP A 122 -11.91 -1.89 -5.17
CA TRP A 122 -13.35 -2.11 -4.96
C TRP A 122 -13.76 -2.22 -3.49
N GLN A 123 -12.86 -2.66 -2.61
CA GLN A 123 -13.09 -2.61 -1.17
C GLN A 123 -13.11 -1.17 -0.62
N ASN A 124 -12.68 -0.18 -1.41
CA ASN A 124 -12.54 1.22 -0.99
C ASN A 124 -13.26 2.23 -1.92
N ALA A 125 -13.91 1.77 -2.98
CA ALA A 125 -14.64 2.61 -3.92
C ALA A 125 -15.96 3.09 -3.28
N ALA A 126 -16.00 4.35 -2.85
CA ALA A 126 -17.20 4.95 -2.27
C ALA A 126 -18.05 5.72 -3.31
N ASP A 127 -17.44 6.19 -4.40
CA ASP A 127 -18.12 7.04 -5.38
C ASP A 127 -18.95 6.20 -6.36
N PRO A 128 -20.30 6.38 -6.42
CA PRO A 128 -21.15 5.67 -7.36
C PRO A 128 -20.74 5.80 -8.84
N LEU A 129 -20.08 6.91 -9.21
CA LEU A 129 -19.61 7.12 -10.58
C LEU A 129 -18.51 6.11 -10.97
N GLN A 130 -17.71 5.63 -10.01
CA GLN A 130 -16.69 4.61 -10.27
C GLN A 130 -17.33 3.28 -10.69
N TYR A 131 -18.43 2.89 -10.04
CA TYR A 131 -19.19 1.69 -10.39
C TYR A 131 -19.86 1.83 -11.76
N GLN A 132 -20.50 2.98 -12.01
CA GLN A 132 -21.15 3.27 -13.29
C GLN A 132 -20.15 3.23 -14.46
N ALA A 133 -19.01 3.91 -14.32
CA ALA A 133 -17.96 3.93 -15.34
C ALA A 133 -17.37 2.54 -15.62
N ALA A 134 -17.33 1.65 -14.61
CA ALA A 134 -16.86 0.29 -14.74
C ALA A 134 -17.96 -0.72 -15.16
N GLY A 135 -19.21 -0.28 -15.32
CA GLY A 135 -20.35 -1.17 -15.60
C GLY A 135 -20.64 -2.18 -14.48
N ARG A 136 -20.26 -1.86 -13.22
CA ARG A 136 -20.53 -2.71 -12.06
C ARG A 136 -21.86 -2.34 -11.40
N SER A 137 -22.62 -3.37 -11.00
CA SER A 137 -23.87 -3.18 -10.26
C SER A 137 -23.59 -2.67 -8.84
N MET A 138 -24.42 -1.73 -8.39
CA MET A 138 -24.48 -1.29 -6.98
C MET A 138 -25.69 -1.87 -6.24
N ALA A 139 -26.46 -2.76 -6.88
CA ALA A 139 -27.65 -3.34 -6.28
C ALA A 139 -27.28 -4.11 -5.00
N GLY A 140 -27.91 -3.75 -3.87
CA GLY A 140 -27.67 -4.38 -2.57
C GLY A 140 -26.47 -3.83 -1.80
N LEU A 141 -25.70 -2.89 -2.34
CA LEU A 141 -24.64 -2.23 -1.58
C LEU A 141 -25.23 -1.24 -0.56
N PRO A 142 -24.68 -1.19 0.67
CA PRO A 142 -25.10 -0.19 1.64
C PRO A 142 -24.72 1.22 1.14
N MET A 143 -25.63 2.18 1.34
CA MET A 143 -25.46 3.57 0.94
C MET A 143 -25.53 4.47 2.16
N ILE A 144 -24.68 5.48 2.22
CA ILE A 144 -24.64 6.48 3.29
C ILE A 144 -24.54 7.90 2.71
N SER A 145 -24.93 8.91 3.48
CA SER A 145 -24.70 10.30 3.09
C SER A 145 -23.21 10.65 3.16
N ASN A 146 -22.72 11.43 2.20
CA ASN A 146 -21.36 11.98 2.21
C ASN A 146 -21.12 13.08 3.28
N GLY A 147 -22.14 13.43 4.08
CA GLY A 147 -22.03 14.42 5.16
C GLY A 147 -21.87 15.87 4.71
N LEU A 148 -21.97 16.16 3.41
CA LEU A 148 -21.88 17.52 2.88
C LEU A 148 -23.25 18.21 2.90
N PRO A 149 -23.30 19.53 3.12
CA PRO A 149 -24.55 20.29 3.04
C PRO A 149 -25.07 20.36 1.60
N ALA A 150 -26.36 20.67 1.44
CA ALA A 150 -26.94 20.95 0.13
C ALA A 150 -26.22 22.14 -0.56
N PRO A 151 -26.05 22.14 -1.90
CA PRO A 151 -26.46 21.11 -2.87
C PRO A 151 -25.41 20.00 -3.10
N LEU A 152 -24.34 19.95 -2.30
CA LEU A 152 -23.26 18.98 -2.44
C LEU A 152 -23.58 17.62 -1.77
N GLN A 153 -24.70 17.54 -1.05
CA GLN A 153 -25.20 16.33 -0.43
C GLN A 153 -25.45 15.24 -1.48
N LYS A 154 -24.86 14.07 -1.28
CA LYS A 154 -25.02 12.89 -2.15
C LYS A 154 -25.01 11.61 -1.32
N LEU A 155 -25.59 10.55 -1.88
CA LEU A 155 -25.40 9.19 -1.39
C LEU A 155 -24.12 8.61 -2.00
N VAL A 156 -23.33 7.95 -1.16
CA VAL A 156 -22.10 7.24 -1.51
C VAL A 156 -22.20 5.79 -1.03
N VAL A 157 -21.44 4.90 -1.63
CA VAL A 157 -21.34 3.51 -1.17
C VAL A 157 -20.62 3.50 0.18
N ASP A 158 -21.21 2.84 1.16
CA ASP A 158 -20.59 2.63 2.47
C ASP A 158 -19.61 1.46 2.41
N THR A 159 -18.32 1.78 2.45
CA THR A 159 -17.23 0.80 2.45
C THR A 159 -16.67 0.52 3.85
N SER A 160 -17.25 1.10 4.89
CA SER A 160 -16.75 0.98 6.27
C SER A 160 -16.85 -0.43 6.85
N GLY A 161 -17.76 -1.26 6.31
CA GLY A 161 -17.90 -2.67 6.66
C GLY A 161 -17.03 -3.62 5.85
N ASN A 162 -16.32 -3.13 4.83
CA ASN A 162 -15.56 -3.99 3.92
C ASN A 162 -14.34 -4.60 4.64
N PRO A 163 -14.07 -5.92 4.49
CA PRO A 163 -12.90 -6.55 5.10
C PRO A 163 -11.57 -5.94 4.63
N GLY A 164 -11.48 -5.61 3.33
CA GLY A 164 -10.29 -5.00 2.72
C GLY A 164 -10.25 -3.47 2.77
N ARG A 165 -11.07 -2.85 3.63
CA ARG A 165 -11.12 -1.39 3.77
C ARG A 165 -9.78 -0.81 4.24
N ARG A 166 -9.51 0.41 3.78
CA ARG A 166 -8.32 1.20 4.07
C ARG A 166 -8.72 2.44 4.87
N SER A 167 -8.05 2.70 5.99
CA SER A 167 -8.24 3.94 6.76
C SER A 167 -6.90 4.62 7.03
N LEU A 168 -6.79 5.89 6.63
CA LEU A 168 -5.62 6.71 6.92
C LEU A 168 -5.67 7.19 8.38
N LYS A 169 -4.59 6.98 9.11
CA LYS A 169 -4.43 7.41 10.51
C LYS A 169 -3.16 8.25 10.65
N PRO A 170 -3.06 9.11 11.67
CA PRO A 170 -1.80 9.81 11.95
C PRO A 170 -0.67 8.79 12.18
N GLY A 171 0.33 8.79 11.30
CA GLY A 171 1.53 7.98 11.40
C GLY A 171 1.44 6.52 10.92
N TYR A 172 0.26 6.02 10.52
CA TYR A 172 0.12 4.65 9.97
C TYR A 172 -1.14 4.50 9.10
N VAL A 173 -1.30 3.35 8.43
CA VAL A 173 -2.49 3.06 7.62
C VAL A 173 -3.13 1.75 8.07
N GLU A 174 -4.42 1.79 8.38
CA GLU A 174 -5.20 0.58 8.65
C GLU A 174 -5.58 -0.07 7.33
N MET A 175 -4.75 -1.01 6.90
CA MET A 175 -5.00 -1.89 5.77
C MET A 175 -4.48 -3.28 6.10
N VAL A 176 -5.08 -4.30 5.51
CA VAL A 176 -4.64 -5.68 5.65
C VAL A 176 -4.36 -6.28 4.29
N GLY A 177 -3.37 -7.14 4.23
CA GLY A 177 -2.95 -7.86 3.04
C GLY A 177 -2.54 -9.27 3.41
N HIS A 178 -2.38 -10.11 2.41
CA HIS A 178 -2.00 -11.51 2.62
C HIS A 178 -0.56 -11.66 3.11
N VAL A 179 0.31 -10.69 2.76
CA VAL A 179 1.65 -10.52 3.35
C VAL A 179 1.81 -9.09 3.81
N MET A 180 2.33 -8.91 5.02
CA MET A 180 2.61 -7.60 5.60
C MET A 180 3.94 -7.57 6.33
N TRP A 181 4.47 -6.36 6.49
CA TRP A 181 5.68 -6.06 7.24
C TRP A 181 5.39 -4.93 8.21
N PHE A 182 5.93 -5.03 9.42
CA PHE A 182 5.70 -4.05 10.48
C PHE A 182 7.02 -3.66 11.12
N GLY A 183 7.40 -2.40 10.95
CA GLY A 183 8.58 -1.82 11.56
C GLY A 183 8.37 -1.45 13.02
N PRO A 184 9.46 -1.15 13.76
CA PRO A 184 9.38 -0.72 15.16
C PRO A 184 8.42 0.46 15.39
N ARG A 185 8.36 1.41 14.44
CA ARG A 185 7.47 2.57 14.51
C ARG A 185 5.98 2.20 14.50
N PHE A 186 5.59 1.17 13.75
CA PHE A 186 4.20 0.70 13.78
C PHE A 186 3.82 0.20 15.17
N TRP A 187 4.70 -0.57 15.81
CA TRP A 187 4.45 -1.10 17.16
C TRP A 187 4.49 -0.01 18.24
N ALA A 188 5.31 1.03 18.06
CA ALA A 188 5.28 2.20 18.93
C ALA A 188 3.93 2.94 18.88
N LEU A 189 3.28 2.97 17.70
CA LEU A 189 1.97 3.59 17.51
C LEU A 189 0.80 2.70 17.95
N ARG A 190 0.91 1.37 17.73
CA ARG A 190 -0.18 0.41 17.96
C ARG A 190 -0.11 -0.32 19.30
N GLY A 191 1.02 -0.24 19.99
CA GLY A 191 1.30 -0.91 21.25
C GLY A 191 1.96 -2.29 21.05
N THR A 192 2.94 -2.58 21.90
CA THR A 192 3.71 -3.85 21.87
C THR A 192 2.86 -5.08 22.20
N PHE A 193 1.81 -4.93 23.01
CA PHE A 193 0.85 -6.01 23.28
C PHE A 193 0.25 -6.61 21.99
N ARG A 194 0.02 -5.78 20.96
CA ARG A 194 -0.48 -6.27 19.66
C ARG A 194 0.57 -7.04 18.88
N ARG A 195 1.84 -6.63 18.99
CA ARG A 195 2.97 -7.40 18.44
C ARG A 195 3.03 -8.78 19.08
N ASP A 196 2.92 -8.83 20.40
CA ASP A 196 3.04 -10.09 21.15
C ASP A 196 1.84 -11.01 20.86
N ASN A 197 0.63 -10.46 20.77
CA ASN A 197 -0.55 -11.23 20.32
C ASN A 197 -0.40 -11.76 18.90
N LEU A 198 0.19 -10.98 17.99
CA LEU A 198 0.45 -11.43 16.63
C LEU A 198 1.44 -12.59 16.61
N LEU A 199 2.51 -12.52 17.41
CA LEU A 199 3.49 -13.58 17.55
C LEU A 199 2.91 -14.85 18.20
N ALA A 200 1.97 -14.70 19.12
CA ALA A 200 1.28 -15.83 19.78
C ALA A 200 0.16 -16.45 18.93
N CYS A 201 -0.26 -15.78 17.84
CA CYS A 201 -1.35 -16.25 17.00
C CYS A 201 -0.86 -17.33 16.02
N SER A 202 -1.35 -18.56 16.18
CA SER A 202 -1.00 -19.69 15.29
C SER A 202 -1.61 -19.60 13.89
N ASP A 203 -2.59 -18.72 13.68
CA ASP A 203 -3.29 -18.59 12.40
C ASP A 203 -2.40 -17.96 11.32
N PHE A 204 -1.32 -17.27 11.71
CA PHE A 204 -0.45 -16.52 10.81
C PHE A 204 1.01 -16.91 10.99
N ARG A 205 1.74 -17.01 9.88
CA ARG A 205 3.18 -17.28 9.96
C ARG A 205 3.91 -15.96 10.12
N THR A 206 4.68 -15.84 11.21
CA THR A 206 5.50 -14.65 11.47
C THR A 206 6.98 -14.98 11.41
N SER A 207 7.79 -14.03 10.97
CA SER A 207 9.25 -14.14 10.97
C SER A 207 9.90 -12.79 11.17
N GLU A 208 10.89 -12.69 12.06
CA GLU A 208 11.69 -11.48 12.20
C GLU A 208 12.63 -11.29 11.01
N MET A 209 12.76 -10.04 10.60
CA MET A 209 13.66 -9.58 9.56
C MET A 209 14.69 -8.62 10.15
N ARG A 210 15.62 -8.14 9.31
CA ARG A 210 16.59 -7.11 9.71
C ARG A 210 15.87 -5.84 10.20
N HIS A 211 16.57 -5.04 10.99
CA HIS A 211 16.09 -3.75 11.51
C HIS A 211 14.83 -3.85 12.41
N GLY A 212 14.61 -5.00 13.05
CA GLY A 212 13.47 -5.21 13.95
C GLY A 212 12.12 -5.23 13.24
N VAL A 213 12.11 -5.48 11.93
CA VAL A 213 10.88 -5.58 11.15
C VAL A 213 10.30 -6.98 11.30
N LEU A 214 9.01 -7.06 11.63
CA LEU A 214 8.26 -8.32 11.67
C LEU A 214 7.53 -8.52 10.35
N ARG A 215 7.78 -9.64 9.66
CA ARG A 215 6.98 -10.08 8.52
C ARG A 215 5.90 -11.04 8.98
N MET A 216 4.71 -10.89 8.43
CA MET A 216 3.58 -11.77 8.65
C MET A 216 3.00 -12.23 7.31
N VAL A 217 2.67 -13.52 7.22
CA VAL A 217 1.99 -14.15 6.08
C VAL A 217 0.69 -14.75 6.58
N ALA A 218 -0.42 -14.18 6.14
CA ALA A 218 -1.77 -14.62 6.50
C ALA A 218 -2.38 -15.61 5.49
N ALA A 219 -1.95 -15.54 4.23
CA ALA A 219 -2.34 -16.48 3.19
C ALA A 219 -1.24 -16.58 2.13
N GLU A 220 -1.20 -17.69 1.40
CA GLU A 220 -0.26 -17.88 0.27
C GLU A 220 -0.68 -17.10 -0.97
N MET A 221 -1.98 -16.79 -1.09
CA MET A 221 -2.56 -16.09 -2.24
C MET A 221 -3.12 -14.72 -1.81
N PRO A 222 -3.13 -13.73 -2.72
CA PRO A 222 -3.74 -12.43 -2.44
C PRO A 222 -5.23 -12.54 -2.12
N PHE A 223 -5.68 -11.70 -1.19
CA PHE A 223 -7.10 -11.48 -0.97
C PHE A 223 -7.72 -10.85 -2.23
N ASN A 224 -8.66 -11.55 -2.84
CA ASN A 224 -9.24 -11.19 -4.14
C ASN A 224 -10.76 -11.35 -4.21
N ASP A 225 -11.39 -11.90 -3.16
CA ASP A 225 -12.84 -12.05 -3.03
C ASP A 225 -13.30 -12.12 -1.56
N GLU A 226 -14.60 -12.29 -1.36
CA GLU A 226 -15.27 -12.32 -0.06
C GLU A 226 -14.89 -13.54 0.81
N SER A 227 -14.38 -14.63 0.22
CA SER A 227 -13.98 -15.83 0.98
C SER A 227 -12.85 -15.55 1.96
N SER A 228 -12.04 -14.53 1.67
CA SER A 228 -10.95 -14.05 2.52
C SER A 228 -11.42 -13.11 3.64
N GLY A 229 -12.70 -12.72 3.67
CA GLY A 229 -13.27 -11.77 4.62
C GLY A 229 -13.01 -12.13 6.09
N PRO A 230 -13.30 -13.36 6.55
CA PRO A 230 -13.05 -13.77 7.94
C PRO A 230 -11.58 -13.65 8.37
N THR A 231 -10.64 -13.96 7.47
CA THR A 231 -9.20 -13.82 7.71
C THR A 231 -8.80 -12.34 7.82
N GLN A 232 -9.31 -11.52 6.90
CA GLN A 232 -9.09 -10.07 6.91
C GLN A 232 -9.64 -9.43 8.19
N ASP A 233 -10.85 -9.76 8.59
CA ASP A 233 -11.46 -9.23 9.82
C ASP A 233 -10.68 -9.65 11.07
N ARG A 234 -10.16 -10.88 11.11
CA ARG A 234 -9.30 -11.35 12.21
C ARG A 234 -8.00 -10.58 12.27
N LEU A 235 -7.33 -10.38 11.13
CA LEU A 235 -6.14 -9.54 11.05
C LEU A 235 -6.41 -8.11 11.52
N ARG A 236 -7.53 -7.53 11.09
CA ARG A 236 -7.92 -6.17 11.47
C ARG A 236 -8.10 -6.06 12.98
N LYS A 237 -8.82 -7.01 13.60
CA LYS A 237 -8.97 -7.07 15.05
C LYS A 237 -7.61 -7.13 15.74
N LEU A 238 -6.76 -8.05 15.31
CA LEU A 238 -5.44 -8.26 15.92
C LEU A 238 -4.56 -7.00 15.86
N LEU A 239 -4.55 -6.32 14.71
CA LEU A 239 -3.65 -5.19 14.44
C LEU A 239 -4.21 -3.82 14.88
N PHE A 240 -5.53 -3.63 14.83
CA PHE A 240 -6.14 -2.30 14.86
C PHE A 240 -7.25 -2.13 15.91
N GLU A 241 -7.92 -3.19 16.36
CA GLU A 241 -9.09 -3.10 17.26
C GLU A 241 -8.80 -3.69 18.63
#